data_AF-I1CVP5-F1
#
_entry.id   AF-I1CVP5-F1
#
_cell.length_a   1.000
_cell.length_b   1.000
_cell.length_c   1.000
_cell.angle_alpha   90.00
_cell.angle_beta   90.00
_cell.angle_gamma   90.00
#
_symmetry.space_group_name_H-M   'P 1'
#
loop_
_entity.id
_entity.type
_entity.pdbx_description
1 polymer ?
#
loop_
_entity_poly.entity_id
_entity_poly.type
_entity_poly.pdbx_seq_one_letter_code
_entity_poly.pdbx_strand_id
1 'polypeptide(L)'
;MDVRVPVCPLCEKPVTVPRGQDPNIRMNEHIQNNCADLQPKTNNTCRRKGCTTKMLVPMQCPDCGCSFCVKHRLPVDHVCKGKQASGGNSSSNSVSRAEMERQRKERIKQRNQEISRLQLKAKQGKITEGEQVQLAKLISLQGEKNGKCIVS
;
A
#
# COMPACT_ATOMS: atom_id res chain seq x y z
N MET A 1 18.47 -5.88 36.10
CA MET A 1 19.55 -5.75 35.10
C MET A 1 18.95 -5.24 33.82
N ASP A 2 19.44 -4.11 33.29
CA ASP A 2 19.05 -3.59 31.98
C ASP A 2 19.46 -4.55 30.87
N VAL A 3 18.47 -5.18 30.22
CA VAL A 3 18.69 -6.00 29.03
C VAL A 3 18.78 -5.06 27.83
N ARG A 4 20.00 -4.66 27.47
CA ARG A 4 20.24 -3.87 26.26
C ARG A 4 20.20 -4.78 25.04
N VAL A 5 19.27 -4.50 24.13
CA VAL A 5 19.12 -5.25 22.87
C VAL A 5 20.06 -4.65 21.82
N PRO A 6 20.95 -5.43 21.19
CA PRO A 6 21.86 -4.92 20.18
C PRO A 6 21.10 -4.55 18.90
N VAL A 7 21.44 -3.41 18.31
CA VAL A 7 20.86 -2.94 17.04
C VAL A 7 21.76 -3.40 15.89
N CYS A 8 21.17 -3.96 14.83
CA CYS A 8 21.94 -4.34 13.65
C CYS A 8 22.35 -3.08 12.85
N PRO A 9 23.63 -2.92 12.45
CA PRO A 9 24.08 -1.76 11.68
C PRO A 9 23.64 -1.80 10.21
N LEU A 10 23.12 -2.92 9.70
CA LEU A 10 22.71 -3.07 8.31
C LEU A 10 21.23 -2.78 8.08
N CYS A 11 20.38 -3.16 9.03
CA CYS A 11 18.93 -2.96 8.93
C CYS A 11 18.34 -2.05 10.02
N GLU A 12 19.18 -1.57 10.95
CA GLU A 12 18.81 -0.70 12.08
C GLU A 12 17.72 -1.28 13.01
N LYS A 13 17.42 -2.57 12.87
CA LYS A 13 16.43 -3.26 13.71
C LYS A 13 17.07 -3.85 14.97
N PRO A 14 16.37 -3.84 16.12
CA PRO A 14 16.81 -4.52 17.32
C PRO A 14 16.81 -6.04 17.11
N VAL A 15 17.96 -6.68 17.36
CA VAL A 15 18.13 -8.13 17.20
C VAL A 15 17.82 -8.82 18.52
N THR A 16 16.77 -9.64 18.55
CA THR A 16 16.39 -10.42 19.74
C THR A 16 17.40 -11.54 20.00
N VAL A 17 18.07 -11.48 21.16
CA VAL A 17 19.03 -12.50 21.62
C VAL A 17 18.36 -13.40 22.67
N PRO A 18 18.27 -14.73 22.46
CA PRO A 18 17.72 -15.63 23.47
C PRO A 18 18.64 -15.73 24.70
N ARG A 19 18.06 -16.02 25.86
CA ARG A 19 18.80 -16.10 27.13
C ARG A 19 19.82 -17.24 27.08
N GLY A 20 21.10 -16.90 27.24
CA GLY A 20 22.21 -17.86 27.23
C GLY A 20 22.98 -17.95 25.90
N GLN A 21 22.55 -17.22 24.85
CA GLN A 21 23.31 -17.11 23.60
C GLN A 21 24.10 -15.80 23.55
N ASP A 22 25.32 -15.85 23.01
CA ASP A 22 26.14 -14.65 22.86
C ASP A 22 25.53 -13.69 21.81
N PRO A 23 25.41 -12.39 22.11
CA PRO A 23 24.89 -11.39 21.18
C PRO A 23 25.60 -11.34 19.83
N ASN A 24 26.92 -11.58 19.79
CA ASN A 24 27.70 -11.52 18.55
C ASN A 24 27.35 -12.69 17.62
N ILE A 25 27.15 -13.90 18.17
CA ILE A 25 26.75 -15.07 17.39
C ILE A 25 25.38 -14.82 16.75
N ARG A 26 24.43 -14.31 17.54
CA ARG A 26 23.08 -14.00 17.07
C ARG A 26 23.08 -12.88 16.03
N MET A 27 23.91 -11.85 16.21
CA MET A 27 24.08 -10.76 15.24
C MET A 27 24.69 -11.26 13.93
N ASN A 28 25.71 -12.12 13.99
CA ASN A 28 26.33 -12.71 12.81
C ASN A 28 25.34 -13.58 12.03
N GLU A 29 24.56 -14.41 12.70
CA GLU A 29 23.50 -15.20 12.07
C GLU A 29 22.43 -14.32 11.41
N HIS A 30 22.04 -13.22 12.06
CA HIS A 30 21.11 -12.25 11.48
C HIS A 30 21.65 -11.63 10.20
N ILE A 31 22.94 -11.24 10.18
CA ILE A 31 23.62 -10.69 9.01
C ILE A 31 23.72 -11.73 7.89
N GLN A 32 24.12 -12.96 8.21
CA GLN A 32 24.19 -14.08 7.26
C GLN A 32 22.83 -14.41 6.61
N ASN A 33 21.73 -14.20 7.34
CA ASN A 33 20.37 -14.36 6.82
C ASN A 33 19.82 -13.09 6.12
N ASN A 34 20.68 -12.19 5.62
CA ASN A 34 20.30 -10.94 4.95
C ASN A 34 19.34 -10.07 5.77
N CYS A 35 19.51 -10.03 7.08
CA CYS A 35 18.61 -9.33 8.00
C CYS A 35 17.13 -9.76 7.86
N ALA A 36 16.84 -10.94 7.30
CA ALA A 36 15.48 -11.44 7.17
C ALA A 36 14.88 -11.51 8.57
N ASP A 37 13.87 -10.68 8.82
CA ASP A 37 13.17 -10.66 10.09
C ASP A 37 12.79 -12.10 10.44
N LEU A 38 13.34 -12.63 11.54
CA LEU A 38 12.93 -13.94 12.08
C LEU A 38 11.53 -13.87 12.71
N GLN A 39 10.71 -12.89 12.31
CA GLN A 39 9.29 -12.85 12.56
C GLN A 39 8.70 -14.18 12.04
N PRO A 40 7.80 -14.82 12.80
CA PRO A 40 7.12 -16.03 12.34
C PRO A 40 6.36 -15.65 11.06
N LYS A 41 6.88 -16.09 9.92
CA LYS A 41 6.25 -15.91 8.62
C LYS A 41 4.83 -16.45 8.74
N THR A 42 3.86 -15.57 8.46
CA THR A 42 2.44 -15.92 8.40
C THR A 42 2.31 -17.23 7.64
N ASN A 43 1.63 -18.21 8.23
CA ASN A 43 1.57 -19.57 7.69
C ASN A 43 1.12 -19.52 6.21
N ASN A 44 2.07 -19.65 5.27
CA ASN A 44 1.85 -19.60 3.82
C ASN A 44 1.20 -20.91 3.33
N THR A 45 0.16 -21.37 4.01
CA THR A 45 -0.54 -22.61 3.70
C THR A 45 -1.74 -22.29 2.82
N CYS A 46 -1.99 -23.16 1.84
CA CYS A 46 -3.16 -23.04 1.00
C CYS A 46 -4.44 -23.11 1.83
N ARG A 47 -5.37 -22.17 1.64
CA ARG A 47 -6.67 -22.14 2.35
C ARG A 47 -7.69 -23.12 1.77
N ARG A 48 -7.37 -23.87 0.70
CA ARG A 48 -8.26 -24.86 0.09
C ARG A 48 -8.44 -26.05 1.04
N LYS A 49 -9.69 -26.45 1.28
CA LYS A 49 -10.00 -27.68 2.03
C LYS A 49 -9.32 -28.89 1.37
N GLY A 50 -8.50 -29.62 2.12
CA GLY A 50 -7.75 -30.78 1.63
C GLY A 50 -6.39 -30.46 0.99
N CYS A 51 -5.96 -29.19 0.97
CA CYS A 51 -4.62 -28.81 0.49
C CYS A 51 -3.75 -28.32 1.65
N THR A 52 -2.67 -29.05 1.93
CA THR A 52 -1.69 -28.70 2.99
C THR A 52 -0.38 -28.13 2.42
N THR A 53 -0.38 -27.77 1.12
CA THR A 53 0.81 -27.23 0.45
C THR A 53 1.21 -25.89 1.07
N LYS A 54 2.47 -25.82 1.53
CA LYS A 54 3.12 -24.60 1.99
C LYS A 54 3.79 -23.90 0.80
N MET A 55 3.61 -22.60 0.71
CA MET A 55 4.19 -21.74 -0.32
C MET A 55 5.33 -20.92 0.26
N LEU A 56 6.32 -20.60 -0.58
CA LEU A 56 7.37 -19.66 -0.20
C LEU A 56 6.83 -18.23 -0.13
N VAL A 57 5.95 -17.87 -1.07
CA VAL A 57 5.29 -16.55 -1.16
C VAL A 57 3.77 -16.74 -1.14
N PRO A 58 3.02 -16.00 -0.30
CA PRO A 58 1.56 -16.10 -0.28
C PRO A 58 0.94 -15.47 -1.53
N MET A 59 0.27 -16.28 -2.36
CA MET A 59 -0.52 -15.79 -3.49
C MET A 59 -1.95 -15.53 -3.06
N GLN A 60 -2.32 -14.26 -2.90
CA GLN A 60 -3.65 -13.86 -2.45
C GLN A 60 -4.63 -13.78 -3.63
N CYS A 61 -5.82 -14.36 -3.46
CA CYS A 61 -6.92 -14.19 -4.40
C CYS A 61 -7.49 -12.76 -4.29
N PRO A 62 -7.65 -12.01 -5.40
CA PRO A 62 -8.20 -10.64 -5.36
C PRO A 62 -9.66 -10.59 -4.90
N ASP A 63 -10.41 -11.67 -5.15
CA ASP A 63 -11.83 -11.78 -4.83
C ASP A 63 -12.04 -12.13 -3.35
N CYS A 64 -11.35 -13.12 -2.78
CA CYS A 64 -11.61 -13.52 -1.39
C CYS A 64 -10.50 -13.17 -0.39
N GLY A 65 -9.38 -12.59 -0.83
CA GLY A 65 -8.25 -12.19 0.03
C GLY A 65 -7.53 -13.35 0.72
N CYS A 66 -7.80 -14.60 0.31
CA CYS A 66 -7.20 -15.80 0.90
C CYS A 66 -5.96 -16.24 0.12
N SER A 67 -4.98 -16.82 0.81
CA SER A 67 -3.77 -17.40 0.19
C SER A 67 -4.01 -18.81 -0.36
N PHE A 68 -3.59 -19.06 -1.60
CA PHE A 68 -3.71 -20.38 -2.25
C PHE A 68 -2.45 -20.76 -3.02
N CYS A 69 -2.12 -22.07 -3.07
CA CYS A 69 -0.98 -22.57 -3.85
C CYS A 69 -1.16 -22.34 -5.36
N VAL A 70 -0.08 -22.52 -6.13
CA VAL A 70 -0.08 -22.29 -7.59
C VAL A 70 -1.19 -23.06 -8.31
N LYS A 71 -1.51 -24.27 -7.80
CA LYS A 71 -2.59 -25.14 -8.29
C LYS A 71 -4.00 -24.64 -7.96
N HIS A 72 -4.15 -23.84 -6.90
CA HIS A 72 -5.45 -23.37 -6.41
C HIS A 72 -5.59 -21.84 -6.48
N ARG A 73 -4.70 -21.15 -7.20
CA ARG A 73 -4.67 -19.68 -7.27
C ARG A 73 -5.90 -19.10 -7.98
N LEU A 74 -6.47 -19.85 -8.93
CA LEU A 74 -7.60 -19.38 -9.72
C LEU A 74 -8.91 -19.55 -8.94
N PRO A 75 -9.90 -18.67 -9.16
CA PRO A 75 -11.21 -18.76 -8.48
C PRO A 75 -11.92 -20.11 -8.64
N VAL A 76 -11.73 -20.76 -9.79
CA VAL A 76 -12.33 -22.05 -10.13
C VAL A 76 -11.78 -23.19 -9.29
N ASP A 77 -10.47 -23.18 -9.01
CA ASP A 77 -9.78 -24.28 -8.32
C ASP A 77 -10.03 -24.27 -6.81
N HIS A 78 -10.35 -23.09 -6.25
CA HIS A 78 -10.58 -22.95 -4.81
C HIS A 78 -12.02 -22.68 -4.40
N VAL A 79 -12.99 -22.73 -5.33
CA VAL A 79 -14.41 -22.45 -5.07
C VAL A 79 -14.50 -21.12 -4.31
N CYS A 80 -14.07 -20.06 -4.99
CA CYS A 80 -14.00 -18.72 -4.40
C CYS A 80 -15.35 -18.29 -3.83
N LYS A 81 -15.37 -17.83 -2.58
CA LYS A 81 -16.58 -17.29 -1.93
C LYS A 81 -16.74 -15.78 -2.09
N GLY A 82 -15.92 -15.13 -2.91
CA GLY A 82 -15.90 -13.67 -3.07
C GLY A 82 -15.43 -12.92 -1.82
N LYS A 83 -15.51 -11.59 -1.83
CA LYS A 83 -15.16 -10.75 -0.68
C LYS A 83 -16.21 -10.99 0.40
N GLN A 84 -15.90 -11.85 1.37
CA GLN A 84 -16.62 -11.87 2.63
C GLN A 84 -16.45 -10.46 3.21
N ALA A 85 -17.53 -9.67 3.23
CA ALA A 85 -17.56 -8.39 3.90
C ALA A 85 -17.38 -8.66 5.39
N SER A 86 -16.13 -8.78 5.83
CA SER A 86 -15.80 -8.83 7.24
C SER A 86 -16.22 -7.48 7.81
N GLY A 87 -17.33 -7.50 8.55
CA GLY A 87 -17.88 -6.37 9.30
C GLY A 87 -16.89 -5.87 10.34
N GLY A 88 -15.91 -5.11 9.87
CA GLY A 88 -15.12 -4.24 10.72
C GLY A 88 -16.02 -3.11 11.18
N ASN A 89 -16.39 -3.13 12.46
CA ASN A 89 -16.71 -1.93 13.22
C ASN A 89 -15.58 -0.93 13.02
N SER A 90 -15.72 -0.08 12.01
CA SER A 90 -15.02 1.18 11.90
C SER A 90 -16.14 2.19 11.94
N SER A 91 -16.11 3.11 12.90
CA SER A 91 -16.98 4.27 12.98
C SER A 91 -16.81 5.11 11.70
N SER A 92 -17.42 4.67 10.60
CA SER A 92 -17.43 5.40 9.35
C SER A 92 -18.68 6.24 9.37
N ASN A 93 -18.50 7.55 9.52
CA ASN A 93 -19.49 8.51 9.10
C ASN A 93 -19.81 8.20 7.63
N SER A 94 -20.89 7.45 7.38
CA SER A 94 -21.17 6.85 6.09
C SER A 94 -21.73 7.92 5.16
N VAL A 95 -20.85 8.76 4.62
CA VAL A 95 -21.20 9.65 3.51
C VAL A 95 -21.60 8.78 2.32
N SER A 96 -22.82 8.98 1.85
CA SER A 96 -23.38 8.20 0.76
C SER A 96 -22.50 8.30 -0.49
N ARG A 97 -22.48 7.24 -1.32
CA ARG A 97 -21.74 7.25 -2.60
C ARG A 97 -22.14 8.43 -3.50
N ALA A 98 -23.42 8.82 -3.47
CA ALA A 98 -23.94 9.99 -4.16
C ALA A 98 -23.32 11.31 -3.63
N GLU A 99 -23.12 11.42 -2.32
CA GLU A 99 -22.53 12.59 -1.67
C GLU A 99 -21.03 12.71 -2.00
N MET A 100 -20.31 11.59 -1.99
CA MET A 100 -18.91 11.53 -2.44
C MET A 100 -18.74 11.97 -3.91
N GLU A 101 -19.66 11.57 -4.79
CA GLU A 101 -19.63 11.97 -6.20
C GLU A 101 -19.91 13.48 -6.36
N ARG A 102 -20.89 14.01 -5.61
CA ARG A 102 -21.19 15.45 -5.56
C ARG A 102 -19.97 16.24 -5.11
N GLN A 103 -19.33 15.84 -4.01
CA GLN A 103 -18.13 16.50 -3.51
C GLN A 103 -16.97 16.45 -4.51
N ARG A 104 -16.78 15.34 -5.23
CA ARG A 104 -15.77 15.23 -6.27
C ARG A 104 -16.05 16.20 -7.43
N LYS A 105 -17.30 16.31 -7.87
CA LYS A 105 -17.71 17.25 -8.93
C LYS A 105 -17.50 18.70 -8.50
N GLU A 106 -17.86 19.05 -7.26
CA GLU A 106 -17.64 20.41 -6.73
C GLU A 106 -16.15 20.76 -6.65
N ARG A 107 -15.29 19.85 -6.18
CA ARG A 107 -13.83 20.09 -6.17
C ARG A 107 -13.26 20.30 -7.56
N ILE A 108 -13.71 19.52 -8.56
CA ILE A 108 -13.29 19.69 -9.96
C ILE A 108 -13.76 21.03 -10.51
N LYS A 109 -15.00 21.43 -10.21
CA LYS A 109 -15.58 22.71 -10.63
C LYS A 109 -14.80 23.89 -10.05
N GLN A 110 -14.51 23.86 -8.74
CA GLN A 110 -13.70 24.87 -8.05
C GLN A 110 -12.30 24.98 -8.67
N ARG A 111 -11.62 23.84 -8.87
CA ARG A 111 -10.30 23.81 -9.53
C ARG A 111 -10.33 24.43 -10.93
N ASN A 112 -11.31 24.05 -11.75
CA ASN A 112 -11.43 24.57 -13.12
C ASN A 112 -11.71 26.09 -13.13
N GLN A 113 -12.51 26.58 -12.18
CA GLN A 113 -12.78 28.01 -12.03
C GLN A 113 -11.52 28.80 -11.65
N GLU A 114 -10.70 28.25 -10.73
CA GLU A 114 -9.44 28.85 -10.31
C GLU A 114 -8.42 28.90 -11.46
N ILE A 115 -8.27 27.80 -12.21
CA ILE A 115 -7.44 27.74 -13.42
C ILE A 115 -7.87 28.83 -14.42
N SER A 116 -9.16 28.97 -14.70
CA SER A 116 -9.67 29.99 -15.62
C SER A 116 -9.34 31.41 -15.16
N ARG A 117 -9.50 31.70 -13.86
CA ARG A 117 -9.15 33.00 -13.28
C ARG A 117 -7.67 33.32 -13.41
N LEU A 118 -6.80 32.38 -13.07
CA LEU A 118 -5.33 32.55 -13.16
C LEU A 118 -4.88 32.67 -14.62
N GLN A 119 -5.48 31.93 -15.54
CA GLN A 119 -5.22 32.07 -16.99
C GLN A 119 -5.62 33.45 -17.53
N LEU A 120 -6.74 34.02 -17.08
CA LEU A 120 -7.14 35.38 -17.47
C LEU A 120 -6.15 36.43 -16.96
N LYS A 121 -5.65 36.28 -15.72
CA LYS A 121 -4.59 37.15 -15.19
C LYS A 121 -3.28 37.03 -15.98
N ALA A 122 -2.92 35.80 -16.38
CA ALA A 122 -1.75 35.55 -17.22
C ALA A 122 -1.88 36.25 -18.59
N LYS A 123 -3.06 36.13 -19.23
CA LYS A 123 -3.34 36.79 -20.51
C LYS A 123 -3.30 38.32 -20.43
N GLN A 124 -3.64 38.89 -19.28
CA GLN A 124 -3.59 40.34 -19.04
C GLN A 124 -2.20 40.84 -18.63
N GLY A 125 -1.20 39.96 -18.52
CA GLY A 125 0.16 40.32 -18.10
C GLY A 125 0.28 40.77 -16.64
N LYS A 126 -0.74 40.53 -15.81
CA LYS A 126 -0.80 40.93 -14.38
C LYS A 126 -0.53 39.77 -13.42
N ILE A 127 -0.01 38.66 -13.91
CA ILE A 127 0.23 37.46 -13.11
C ILE A 127 1.55 37.59 -12.35
N THR A 128 1.54 37.29 -11.06
CA THR A 128 2.77 37.20 -10.27
C THR A 128 3.44 35.83 -10.45
N GLU A 129 4.73 35.73 -10.16
CA GLU A 129 5.47 34.46 -10.24
C GLU A 129 4.83 33.36 -9.37
N GLY A 130 4.34 33.71 -8.18
CA GLY A 130 3.62 32.78 -7.30
C GLY A 130 2.31 32.27 -7.90
N GLU A 131 1.54 33.15 -8.55
CA GLU A 131 0.30 32.77 -9.25
C GLU A 131 0.57 31.91 -10.49
N GLN A 132 1.70 32.14 -11.17
CA GLN A 132 2.14 31.32 -12.30
C GLN A 132 2.47 29.88 -11.86
N VAL A 133 3.18 29.71 -10.74
CA VAL A 133 3.47 28.40 -10.14
C VAL A 133 2.17 27.70 -9.69
N GLN A 134 1.25 28.45 -9.08
CA GLN A 134 -0.05 27.92 -8.65
C GLN A 134 -0.87 27.40 -9.84
N LEU A 135 -0.90 28.15 -10.95
CA LEU A 135 -1.56 27.73 -12.18
C LEU A 135 -0.96 26.42 -12.74
N ALA A 136 0.37 26.31 -12.79
CA ALA A 136 1.05 25.11 -13.25
C ALA A 136 0.68 23.87 -12.41
N LYS A 137 0.66 24.01 -11.08
CA LYS A 137 0.26 22.94 -10.15
C LYS A 137 -1.17 22.45 -10.39
N LEU A 138 -2.12 23.36 -10.61
CA LEU A 138 -3.53 23.02 -10.82
C LEU A 138 -3.75 22.29 -12.15
N ILE A 139 -3.01 22.66 -13.20
CA ILE A 139 -3.09 22.03 -14.53
C ILE A 139 -2.47 20.62 -14.53
N SER A 140 -1.34 20.41 -13.85
CA SER A 140 -0.67 19.09 -13.79
C SER A 140 -1.56 17.99 -13.21
N LEU A 141 -2.41 18.33 -12.22
CA LEU A 141 -3.38 17.39 -11.63
C LEU A 141 -4.54 17.00 -12.58
N GLN A 142 -4.60 17.57 -13.79
CA GLN A 142 -5.59 17.21 -14.81
C GLN A 142 -5.08 16.07 -15.74
N GLY A 143 -3.76 15.85 -15.79
CA GLY A 143 -3.07 15.04 -16.82
C GLY A 143 -3.05 13.51 -16.62
N GLU A 144 -3.58 12.98 -15.51
CA GLU A 144 -3.42 11.56 -15.16
C GLU A 144 -4.29 10.58 -15.98
N LYS A 145 -5.07 11.04 -16.97
CA LYS A 145 -5.97 10.16 -17.73
C LYS A 145 -5.39 9.55 -19.02
N ASN A 146 -4.18 9.93 -19.45
CA ASN A 146 -3.57 9.41 -20.67
C ASN A 146 -2.25 8.64 -20.46
N GLY A 147 -1.93 8.26 -19.22
CA GLY A 147 -0.80 7.40 -18.92
C GLY A 147 -1.10 5.93 -19.22
N LYS A 148 -1.16 5.54 -20.49
CA LYS A 148 -1.01 4.12 -20.86
C LYS A 148 0.46 3.76 -20.58
N CYS A 149 0.75 3.33 -19.36
CA CYS A 149 2.03 2.72 -19.03
C CYS A 149 2.10 1.39 -19.79
N ILE A 150 2.63 1.45 -21.01
CA ILE A 150 3.07 0.27 -21.77
C ILE A 150 4.35 -0.21 -21.09
N VAL A 151 4.22 -1.26 -20.29
CA VAL A 151 5.36 -2.03 -19.79
C VAL A 151 5.78 -2.93 -20.96
N SER A 152 6.92 -2.63 -21.59
CA SER A 152 7.61 -3.53 -22.53
C SER A 152 8.68 -4.30 -21.81
#